data_AF-A0A6A7C1N4-F1
#
_entry.id   AF-A0A6A7C1N4-F1
#
_cell.length_a   1.000
_cell.length_b   1.000
_cell.length_c   1.000
_cell.angle_alpha   90.00
_cell.angle_beta   90.00
_cell.angle_gamma   90.00
#
_symmetry.space_group_name_H-M   'P 1'
#
loop_
_entity.id
_entity.type
_entity.pdbx_description
1 polymer ?
#
loop_
_entity_poly.entity_id
_entity_poly.type
_entity_poly.pdbx_seq_one_letter_code
_entity_poly.pdbx_strand_id
1 'polypeptide(L)'
;MLLSPVRAQSWRSTWDYVKHQVVAAVRMDGQNEPHRALPLIQFDRADAPDDCRIITDANTSGGFSYASLVYTKGEEHVEHVDGYIGGKEPPSHAVFSGEISNKLPENNPSIERTGFAAWRTRESGSSILGNHVWNVDPYTHLALRIKSDGRKYFVNIKSESIVPTDLHQHLLRAFRPGTWETVYIPFSAFARTNYGFIVEPQREMLRQKVTSVGIGLADRIPGPFEICIADIYATNRPWRSR
;
A
#
# COMPACT_ATOMS: atom_id res chain seq x y z
N MET A 1 9.81 -8.43 -39.90
CA MET A 1 10.93 -8.20 -38.96
C MET A 1 10.47 -7.11 -37.99
N LEU A 2 10.72 -7.29 -36.69
CA LEU A 2 10.40 -6.45 -35.51
C LEU A 2 9.44 -7.12 -34.52
N LEU A 3 9.98 -8.10 -33.79
CA LEU A 3 9.47 -8.50 -32.48
C LEU A 3 9.78 -7.36 -31.50
N SER A 4 8.75 -6.88 -30.78
CA SER A 4 8.94 -5.97 -29.66
C SER A 4 9.74 -6.64 -28.54
N PRO A 5 10.71 -5.97 -27.91
CA PRO A 5 11.47 -6.55 -26.82
C PRO A 5 10.58 -6.62 -25.57
N VAL A 6 10.26 -7.84 -25.15
CA VAL A 6 9.71 -8.09 -23.81
C VAL A 6 10.75 -7.62 -22.79
N ARG A 7 10.40 -6.57 -22.04
CA ARG A 7 11.21 -5.92 -21.00
C ARG A 7 11.87 -6.95 -20.08
N ALA A 8 13.20 -6.92 -20.00
CA ALA A 8 14.05 -7.68 -19.08
C ALA A 8 13.87 -7.31 -17.59
N GLN A 9 12.79 -6.64 -17.21
CA GLN A 9 12.59 -6.01 -15.89
C GLN A 9 11.89 -6.94 -14.87
N SER A 10 11.28 -8.04 -15.33
CA SER A 10 10.49 -8.98 -14.51
C SER A 10 11.33 -9.96 -13.68
N TRP A 11 12.57 -10.24 -14.07
CA TRP A 11 13.35 -11.34 -13.48
C TRP A 11 13.95 -11.00 -12.11
N ARG A 12 14.34 -9.74 -11.86
CA ARG A 12 15.07 -9.36 -10.63
C ARG A 12 14.16 -9.29 -9.39
N SER A 13 12.99 -8.68 -9.52
CA SER A 13 11.98 -8.62 -8.44
C SER A 13 11.51 -10.01 -8.00
N THR A 14 11.40 -10.94 -8.96
CA THR A 14 11.05 -12.35 -8.71
C THR A 14 12.12 -13.05 -7.84
N TRP A 15 13.41 -12.83 -8.11
CA TRP A 15 14.50 -13.47 -7.36
C TRP A 15 14.61 -12.98 -5.92
N ASP A 16 14.42 -11.68 -5.68
CA ASP A 16 14.48 -11.13 -4.32
C ASP A 16 13.27 -11.60 -3.50
N TYR A 17 12.08 -11.69 -4.11
CA TYR A 17 10.90 -12.28 -3.48
C TYR A 17 11.10 -13.77 -3.13
N VAL A 18 11.63 -14.59 -4.05
CA VAL A 18 11.90 -16.02 -3.79
C VAL A 18 12.87 -16.19 -2.62
N LYS A 19 13.92 -15.37 -2.53
CA LYS A 19 14.83 -15.39 -1.38
C LYS A 19 14.10 -15.05 -0.08
N HIS A 20 13.23 -14.05 -0.07
CA HIS A 20 12.46 -13.68 1.12
C HIS A 20 11.48 -14.79 1.55
N GLN A 21 10.80 -15.44 0.60
CA GLN A 21 9.88 -16.56 0.89
C GLN A 21 10.61 -17.80 1.39
N VAL A 22 11.75 -18.17 0.77
CA VAL A 22 12.55 -19.33 1.21
C VAL A 22 13.13 -19.08 2.60
N VAL A 23 13.63 -17.88 2.89
CA VAL A 23 14.13 -17.54 4.24
C VAL A 23 13.01 -17.50 5.28
N ALA A 24 11.81 -17.03 4.92
CA ALA A 24 10.66 -17.02 5.81
C ALA A 24 10.14 -18.44 6.08
N ALA A 25 10.00 -19.28 5.04
CA ALA A 25 9.48 -20.63 5.14
C ALA A 25 10.43 -21.60 5.87
N VAL A 26 11.75 -21.50 5.65
CA VAL A 26 12.77 -22.33 6.32
C VAL A 26 12.85 -22.06 7.83
N ARG A 27 12.27 -20.95 8.31
CA ARG A 27 12.24 -20.59 9.74
C ARG A 27 10.91 -20.90 10.44
N MET A 28 9.90 -21.41 9.71
CA MET A 28 8.59 -21.77 10.26
C MET A 28 8.54 -23.21 10.81
N ASP A 29 9.56 -23.64 11.55
CA ASP A 29 9.43 -24.80 12.44
C ASP A 29 8.64 -24.39 13.70
N GLY A 30 7.31 -24.44 13.57
CA GLY A 30 6.33 -24.86 14.58
C GLY A 30 6.19 -24.18 15.95
N GLN A 31 7.09 -23.31 16.43
CA GLN A 31 7.02 -22.82 17.83
C GLN A 31 7.40 -21.36 18.08
N ASN A 32 7.86 -20.58 17.09
CA ASN A 32 8.22 -19.17 17.30
C ASN A 32 7.41 -18.23 16.39
N GLU A 33 6.73 -17.24 16.98
CA GLU A 33 6.15 -16.11 16.25
C GLU A 33 7.25 -15.44 15.40
N PRO A 34 6.97 -15.07 14.13
CA PRO A 34 7.97 -14.41 13.31
C PRO A 34 8.37 -13.07 13.95
N HIS A 35 9.64 -12.99 14.34
CA HIS A 35 10.22 -11.79 14.93
C HIS A 35 10.60 -10.72 13.90
N ARG A 36 10.76 -11.11 12.62
CA ARG A 36 11.15 -10.20 11.53
C ARG A 36 9.92 -9.63 10.83
N ALA A 37 9.93 -8.32 10.59
CA ALA A 37 8.90 -7.66 9.79
C ALA A 37 8.82 -8.25 8.37
N LEU A 38 7.62 -8.35 7.83
CA LEU A 38 7.37 -8.76 6.45
C LEU A 38 7.12 -7.52 5.59
N PRO A 39 8.05 -7.10 4.72
CA PRO A 39 7.84 -5.97 3.83
C PRO A 39 6.75 -6.30 2.79
N LEU A 40 5.78 -5.39 2.65
CA LEU A 40 4.76 -5.45 1.60
C LEU A 40 5.15 -4.51 0.43
N ILE A 41 5.68 -3.32 0.73
CA ILE A 41 6.31 -2.43 -0.24
C ILE A 41 7.36 -1.56 0.47
N GLN A 42 8.49 -1.34 -0.21
CA GLN A 42 9.57 -0.45 0.21
C GLN A 42 9.91 0.48 -0.94
N PHE A 43 10.06 1.77 -0.65
CA PHE A 43 10.50 2.77 -1.61
C PHE A 43 11.98 3.11 -1.38
N ASP A 44 12.82 2.08 -1.46
CA ASP A 44 14.28 2.13 -1.27
C ASP A 44 15.06 2.26 -2.59
N ARG A 45 14.38 2.08 -3.73
CA ARG A 45 14.94 2.12 -5.08
C ARG A 45 14.12 3.01 -6.02
N ALA A 46 14.80 3.58 -7.01
CA ALA A 46 14.22 4.54 -7.95
C ALA A 46 13.04 3.98 -8.78
N ASP A 47 13.03 2.67 -9.04
CA ASP A 47 12.00 1.97 -9.79
C ASP A 47 10.89 1.35 -8.90
N ALA A 48 10.93 1.50 -7.57
CA ALA A 48 9.88 0.99 -6.69
C ALA A 48 8.47 1.52 -7.01
N PRO A 49 8.26 2.80 -7.42
CA PRO A 49 6.95 3.25 -7.88
C PRO A 49 6.41 2.48 -9.10
N ASP A 50 7.27 1.86 -9.91
CA ASP A 50 6.88 1.01 -11.04
C ASP A 50 6.26 -0.33 -10.60
N ASP A 51 6.23 -0.62 -9.29
CA ASP A 51 5.48 -1.72 -8.70
C ASP A 51 4.07 -1.29 -8.27
N CYS A 52 3.70 -0.01 -8.43
CA CYS A 52 2.43 0.56 -8.01
C CYS A 52 1.55 1.07 -9.17
N ARG A 53 0.23 0.94 -9.03
CA ARG A 53 -0.76 1.54 -9.93
C ARG A 53 -1.46 2.71 -9.25
N ILE A 54 -1.52 3.84 -9.94
CA ILE A 54 -2.30 5.02 -9.56
C ILE A 54 -3.74 4.89 -10.06
N ILE A 55 -4.68 5.31 -9.23
CA ILE A 55 -6.13 5.24 -9.46
C ILE A 55 -6.71 6.61 -9.09
N THR A 56 -7.37 7.28 -10.02
CA THR A 56 -8.07 8.55 -9.77
C THR A 56 -9.43 8.51 -10.42
N ASP A 57 -10.34 9.37 -9.98
CA ASP A 57 -11.62 9.54 -10.67
C ASP A 57 -11.46 9.85 -12.17
N ALA A 58 -10.40 10.56 -12.58
CA ALA A 58 -10.09 10.85 -13.97
C ALA A 58 -9.82 9.59 -14.78
N ASN A 59 -9.04 8.65 -14.24
CA ASN A 59 -8.67 7.43 -14.96
C ASN A 59 -9.64 6.25 -14.79
N THR A 60 -10.60 6.34 -13.85
CA THR A 60 -11.65 5.31 -13.67
C THR A 60 -13.01 5.72 -14.18
N SER A 61 -13.34 7.02 -14.11
CA SER A 61 -14.70 7.52 -14.28
C SER A 61 -14.75 8.79 -15.14
N GLY A 62 -13.62 9.37 -15.55
CA GLY A 62 -13.61 10.64 -16.29
C GLY A 62 -13.82 11.88 -15.41
N GLY A 63 -13.51 11.78 -14.10
CA GLY A 63 -13.35 12.94 -13.22
C GLY A 63 -12.13 13.79 -13.56
N PHE A 64 -11.75 14.70 -12.66
CA PHE A 64 -10.71 15.69 -12.91
C PHE A 64 -9.60 15.71 -11.84
N SER A 65 -9.57 14.73 -10.94
CA SER A 65 -8.47 14.59 -9.97
C SER A 65 -7.26 13.96 -10.65
N TYR A 66 -6.07 14.44 -10.31
CA TYR A 66 -4.81 13.88 -10.78
C TYR A 66 -3.91 13.50 -9.61
N ALA A 67 -3.04 12.53 -9.84
CA ALA A 67 -2.09 12.06 -8.84
C ALA A 67 -0.85 11.47 -9.49
N SER A 68 0.26 11.52 -8.76
CA SER A 68 1.55 10.93 -9.11
C SER A 68 2.14 10.21 -7.91
N LEU A 69 3.04 9.25 -8.17
CA LEU A 69 3.82 8.55 -7.15
C LEU A 69 5.28 8.58 -7.60
N VAL A 70 6.09 9.43 -6.97
CA VAL A 70 7.44 9.75 -7.43
C VAL A 70 8.48 9.38 -6.37
N TYR A 71 9.50 8.63 -6.76
CA TYR A 71 10.61 8.30 -5.87
C TYR A 71 11.48 9.52 -5.57
N THR A 72 11.89 9.66 -4.32
CA THR A 72 12.86 10.64 -3.83
C THR A 72 13.95 9.91 -3.06
N LYS A 73 15.22 10.11 -3.47
CA LYS A 73 16.37 9.54 -2.78
C LYS A 73 16.55 10.25 -1.43
N GLY A 74 16.77 9.46 -0.39
CA GLY A 74 17.17 9.91 0.95
C GLY A 74 18.10 8.89 1.57
N GLU A 75 18.06 8.77 2.90
CA GLU A 75 18.88 7.81 3.63
C GLU A 75 18.47 6.36 3.32
N GLU A 76 19.44 5.44 3.44
CA GLU A 76 19.22 4.02 3.24
C GLU A 76 18.27 3.44 4.30
N HIS A 77 17.48 2.45 3.88
CA HIS A 77 16.61 1.70 4.76
C HIS A 77 17.46 0.71 5.57
N VAL A 78 17.53 0.90 6.88
CA VAL A 78 18.27 0.02 7.81
C VAL A 78 17.38 -1.17 8.21
N GLU A 79 17.86 -2.23 8.90
CA GLU A 79 17.00 -3.37 9.36
C GLU A 79 16.41 -3.34 10.77
N HIS A 80 17.10 -3.10 11.87
CA HIS A 80 16.58 -3.31 13.25
C HIS A 80 15.81 -4.63 13.55
N VAL A 81 16.29 -5.27 14.60
CA VAL A 81 15.80 -6.53 15.17
C VAL A 81 14.37 -6.42 15.74
N ASP A 82 13.84 -5.20 15.88
CA ASP A 82 12.49 -4.88 16.36
C ASP A 82 11.51 -4.48 15.25
N GLY A 83 11.95 -4.43 13.98
CA GLY A 83 11.15 -4.01 12.82
C GLY A 83 11.89 -3.00 11.92
N TYR A 84 11.57 -3.03 10.62
CA TYR A 84 12.21 -2.23 9.56
C TYR A 84 11.67 -0.79 9.38
N ILE A 85 12.37 -0.02 8.55
CA ILE A 85 12.90 1.32 8.82
C ILE A 85 12.96 2.17 7.56
N GLY A 86 12.42 3.38 7.67
CA GLY A 86 12.74 4.45 6.74
C GLY A 86 13.97 5.24 7.21
N GLY A 87 15.14 4.62 7.25
CA GLY A 87 16.46 5.25 7.51
C GLY A 87 16.52 6.25 8.67
N LYS A 88 17.58 7.07 8.70
CA LYS A 88 17.54 8.38 9.39
C LYS A 88 16.69 9.36 8.55
N GLU A 89 16.12 10.39 9.17
CA GLU A 89 15.17 11.28 8.49
C GLU A 89 15.86 12.30 7.56
N PRO A 90 15.44 12.45 6.27
CA PRO A 90 14.43 11.66 5.58
C PRO A 90 15.00 10.38 4.91
N PRO A 91 14.28 9.25 4.96
CA PRO A 91 14.61 8.09 4.13
C PRO A 91 14.47 8.33 2.64
N SER A 92 15.01 7.42 1.85
CA SER A 92 14.48 7.17 0.50
C SER A 92 13.00 6.80 0.56
N HIS A 93 12.16 7.44 -0.25
CA HIS A 93 10.71 7.33 -0.14
C HIS A 93 10.00 7.60 -1.47
N ALA A 94 8.71 7.29 -1.55
CA ALA A 94 7.84 7.82 -2.58
C ALA A 94 7.01 8.99 -2.06
N VAL A 95 6.77 9.96 -2.92
CA VAL A 95 5.87 11.09 -2.70
C VAL A 95 4.60 10.81 -3.51
N PHE A 96 3.49 10.59 -2.80
CA PHE A 96 2.16 10.51 -3.39
C PHE A 96 1.51 11.89 -3.30
N SER A 97 1.37 12.57 -4.44
CA SER A 97 0.86 13.94 -4.49
C SER A 97 0.02 14.20 -5.73
N GLY A 98 -0.79 15.24 -5.67
CA GLY A 98 -1.65 15.65 -6.77
C GLY A 98 -2.68 16.69 -6.33
N GLU A 99 -3.79 16.76 -7.07
CA GLU A 99 -4.90 17.67 -6.80
C GLU A 99 -6.24 16.96 -6.92
N ILE A 100 -7.10 17.22 -5.96
CA ILE A 100 -8.47 16.72 -5.92
C ILE A 100 -9.41 17.73 -6.57
N SER A 101 -10.29 17.22 -7.41
CA SER A 101 -11.39 17.99 -7.99
C SER A 101 -12.71 17.28 -7.75
N ASN A 102 -13.71 18.02 -7.29
CA ASN A 102 -15.09 17.55 -7.17
C ASN A 102 -15.93 17.88 -8.42
N LYS A 103 -15.30 18.35 -9.50
CA LYS A 103 -16.02 18.63 -10.75
C LYS A 103 -16.61 17.31 -11.28
N LEU A 104 -17.89 17.33 -11.63
CA LEU A 104 -18.57 16.21 -12.28
C LEU A 104 -18.35 16.30 -13.80
N PRO A 105 -18.18 15.17 -14.51
CA PRO A 105 -18.08 15.16 -15.96
C PRO A 105 -19.41 15.55 -16.59
N GLU A 106 -19.40 16.59 -17.43
CA GLU A 106 -20.59 17.13 -18.11
C GLU A 106 -21.25 16.10 -19.04
N ASN A 107 -20.45 15.18 -19.59
CA ASN A 107 -20.89 14.20 -20.58
C ASN A 107 -21.34 12.86 -19.98
N ASN A 108 -21.34 12.70 -18.65
CA ASN A 108 -21.77 11.46 -18.02
C ASN A 108 -22.53 11.71 -16.70
N PRO A 109 -23.86 11.91 -16.77
CA PRO A 109 -24.69 12.21 -15.60
C PRO A 109 -24.86 11.03 -14.63
N SER A 110 -24.43 9.81 -14.98
CA SER A 110 -24.44 8.66 -14.06
C SER A 110 -23.37 8.75 -12.96
N ILE A 111 -22.44 9.69 -13.09
CA ILE A 111 -21.37 9.89 -12.11
C ILE A 111 -21.81 10.95 -11.11
N GLU A 112 -22.21 10.48 -9.93
CA GLU A 112 -22.69 11.34 -8.86
C GLU A 112 -21.57 11.73 -7.87
N ARG A 113 -20.42 11.06 -7.93
CA ARG A 113 -19.34 11.20 -6.94
C ARG A 113 -17.96 11.18 -7.61
N THR A 114 -17.22 12.28 -7.47
CA THR A 114 -15.81 12.44 -7.85
C THR A 114 -15.00 12.93 -6.64
N GLY A 115 -13.71 13.22 -6.83
CA GLY A 115 -12.85 13.77 -5.79
C GLY A 115 -12.07 12.71 -5.01
N PHE A 116 -11.40 11.79 -5.73
CA PHE A 116 -10.51 10.82 -5.09
C PHE A 116 -9.24 10.57 -5.88
N ALA A 117 -8.19 10.22 -5.14
CA ALA A 117 -6.93 9.73 -5.67
C ALA A 117 -6.39 8.63 -4.76
N ALA A 118 -5.83 7.59 -5.36
CA ALA A 118 -5.22 6.49 -4.64
C ALA A 118 -4.07 5.88 -5.44
N TRP A 119 -3.26 5.10 -4.75
CA TRP A 119 -2.37 4.14 -5.37
C TRP A 119 -2.45 2.83 -4.62
N ARG A 120 -2.00 1.76 -5.27
CA ARG A 120 -1.82 0.46 -4.65
C ARG A 120 -0.71 -0.31 -5.33
N THR A 121 -0.10 -1.26 -4.64
CA THR A 121 0.82 -2.22 -5.25
C THR A 121 0.08 -2.97 -6.36
N ARG A 122 0.77 -3.23 -7.48
CA ARG A 122 0.25 -4.10 -8.52
C ARG A 122 -0.03 -5.47 -7.90
N GLU A 123 -1.22 -5.99 -8.15
CA GLU A 123 -1.49 -7.39 -7.90
C GLU A 123 -0.44 -8.15 -8.71
N SER A 124 0.41 -8.92 -8.04
CA SER A 124 1.43 -9.69 -8.73
C SER A 124 0.69 -10.65 -9.65
N GLY A 125 0.66 -10.29 -10.94
CA GLY A 125 -0.11 -11.01 -11.94
C GLY A 125 0.29 -12.48 -11.95
N SER A 126 -0.56 -13.30 -12.56
CA SER A 126 -0.32 -14.73 -12.76
C SER A 126 0.98 -14.94 -13.53
N SER A 127 2.09 -14.95 -12.81
CA SER A 127 3.36 -15.45 -13.28
C SER A 127 3.19 -16.96 -13.49
N ILE A 128 4.03 -17.56 -14.32
CA ILE A 128 4.05 -19.02 -14.56
C ILE A 128 4.35 -19.79 -13.24
N LEU A 129 4.67 -19.07 -12.15
CA LEU A 129 4.94 -19.55 -10.78
C LEU A 129 3.84 -19.20 -9.76
N GLY A 130 2.67 -18.71 -10.20
CA GLY A 130 1.52 -18.40 -9.35
C GLY A 130 1.31 -16.91 -9.06
N ASN A 131 0.14 -16.60 -8.49
CA ASN A 131 -0.19 -15.27 -7.96
C ASN A 131 0.69 -15.01 -6.73
N HIS A 132 1.45 -13.91 -6.70
CA HIS A 132 2.20 -13.60 -5.47
C HIS A 132 1.21 -13.00 -4.47
N VAL A 133 1.02 -13.70 -3.37
CA VAL A 133 0.21 -13.25 -2.23
C VAL A 133 1.11 -13.14 -1.00
N TRP A 134 0.75 -12.27 -0.07
CA TRP A 134 1.36 -12.21 1.24
C TRP A 134 0.52 -12.99 2.25
N ASN A 135 1.19 -13.84 3.03
CA ASN A 135 0.62 -14.41 4.25
C ASN A 135 0.98 -13.51 5.44
N VAL A 136 0.06 -12.62 5.82
CA VAL A 136 0.19 -11.74 6.97
C VAL A 136 -0.49 -12.29 8.23
N ASP A 137 -1.04 -13.49 8.18
CA ASP A 137 -1.73 -14.14 9.31
C ASP A 137 -0.87 -14.25 10.58
N PRO A 138 0.46 -14.53 10.49
CA PRO A 138 1.33 -14.55 11.67
C PRO A 138 1.60 -13.16 12.29
N TYR A 139 1.08 -12.09 11.70
CA TYR A 139 1.35 -10.71 12.11
C TYR A 139 0.09 -10.03 12.67
N THR A 140 0.28 -9.21 13.69
CA THR A 140 -0.83 -8.51 14.38
C THR A 140 -1.10 -7.12 13.81
N HIS A 141 -0.09 -6.46 13.24
CA HIS A 141 -0.18 -5.07 12.77
C HIS A 141 0.34 -4.90 11.34
N LEU A 142 -0.28 -3.97 10.62
CA LEU A 142 0.32 -3.29 9.48
C LEU A 142 0.98 -1.99 9.97
N ALA A 143 2.25 -1.79 9.62
CA ALA A 143 2.99 -0.58 9.92
C ALA A 143 3.27 0.22 8.64
N LEU A 144 3.19 1.54 8.74
CA LEU A 144 3.47 2.47 7.65
C LEU A 144 4.40 3.58 8.14
N ARG A 145 5.55 3.76 7.49
CA ARG A 145 6.47 4.89 7.75
C ARG A 145 6.13 6.03 6.79
N ILE A 146 5.55 7.11 7.32
CA ILE A 146 4.95 8.19 6.52
C ILE A 146 5.33 9.58 7.01
N LYS A 147 5.19 10.58 6.14
CA LYS A 147 5.10 12.01 6.49
C LYS A 147 3.87 12.57 5.77
N SER A 148 2.83 12.93 6.52
CA SER A 148 1.55 13.39 5.97
C SER A 148 1.44 14.91 6.01
N ASP A 149 0.78 15.51 5.02
CA ASP A 149 0.34 16.91 4.99
C ASP A 149 -0.85 17.22 5.94
N GLY A 150 -1.40 16.22 6.62
CA GLY A 150 -2.57 16.37 7.51
C GLY A 150 -3.92 16.13 6.83
N ARG A 151 -3.96 15.80 5.53
CA ARG A 151 -5.18 15.35 4.84
C ARG A 151 -5.65 14.00 5.36
N LYS A 152 -6.91 13.66 5.05
CA LYS A 152 -7.54 12.43 5.51
C LYS A 152 -7.30 11.28 4.52
N TYR A 153 -6.26 10.48 4.79
CA TYR A 153 -5.92 9.30 4.00
C TYR A 153 -6.51 8.01 4.58
N PHE A 154 -6.72 7.01 3.72
CA PHE A 154 -7.12 5.66 4.07
C PHE A 154 -6.08 4.66 3.59
N VAL A 155 -5.77 3.68 4.44
CA VAL A 155 -5.01 2.49 4.04
C VAL A 155 -5.98 1.45 3.52
N ASN A 156 -5.63 0.86 2.38
CA ASN A 156 -6.45 -0.10 1.66
C ASN A 156 -5.69 -1.42 1.53
N ILE A 157 -6.33 -2.53 1.88
CA ILE A 157 -5.80 -3.88 1.71
C ILE A 157 -6.79 -4.69 0.87
N LYS A 158 -6.31 -5.27 -0.22
CA LYS A 158 -7.05 -6.28 -1.00
C LYS A 158 -6.53 -7.66 -0.62
N SER A 159 -7.45 -8.58 -0.32
CA SER A 159 -7.18 -10.01 -0.19
C SER A 159 -8.02 -10.78 -1.20
N GLU A 160 -7.72 -12.05 -1.43
CA GLU A 160 -8.67 -12.91 -2.13
C GLU A 160 -10.02 -12.89 -1.39
N SER A 161 -11.09 -12.63 -2.13
CA SER A 161 -12.48 -12.64 -1.67
C SER A 161 -13.37 -13.22 -2.76
N ILE A 162 -14.53 -13.76 -2.36
CA ILE A 162 -15.58 -14.19 -3.30
C ILE A 162 -16.05 -13.01 -4.14
N VAL A 163 -16.10 -11.81 -3.54
CA VAL A 163 -16.49 -10.58 -4.23
C VAL A 163 -15.22 -9.84 -4.64
N PRO A 164 -14.89 -9.74 -5.95
CA PRO A 164 -13.61 -9.18 -6.40
C PRO A 164 -13.39 -7.70 -6.06
N THR A 165 -14.48 -6.99 -5.76
CA THR A 165 -14.51 -5.56 -5.40
C THR A 165 -14.41 -5.32 -3.91
N ASP A 166 -14.36 -6.37 -3.08
CA ASP A 166 -14.13 -6.24 -1.65
C ASP A 166 -12.75 -5.64 -1.38
N LEU A 167 -12.74 -4.66 -0.49
CA LEU A 167 -11.56 -4.00 -0.01
C LEU A 167 -11.64 -3.87 1.50
N HIS A 168 -10.52 -3.97 2.19
CA HIS A 168 -10.45 -3.70 3.61
C HIS A 168 -9.80 -2.34 3.83
N GLN A 169 -10.47 -1.45 4.54
CA GLN A 169 -10.06 -0.06 4.68
C GLN A 169 -9.92 0.34 6.14
N HIS A 170 -8.93 1.18 6.42
CA HIS A 170 -8.79 1.84 7.72
C HIS A 170 -8.31 3.28 7.54
N LEU A 171 -8.76 4.18 8.40
CA LEU A 171 -8.30 5.58 8.41
C LEU A 171 -6.83 5.65 8.80
N LEU A 172 -5.98 6.24 7.95
CA LEU A 172 -4.59 6.50 8.27
C LEU A 172 -4.50 7.73 9.17
N ARG A 173 -4.35 7.52 10.47
CA ARG A 173 -4.21 8.60 11.45
C ARG A 173 -2.74 8.99 11.57
N ALA A 174 -2.37 10.12 10.96
CA ALA A 174 -1.11 10.80 11.25
C ALA A 174 -1.25 11.59 12.55
N PHE A 175 -0.36 11.38 13.52
CA PHE A 175 -0.37 12.10 14.79
C PHE A 175 0.51 13.34 14.74
N ARG A 176 1.49 13.40 13.82
CA ARG A 176 2.43 14.50 13.69
C ARG A 176 2.60 14.93 12.23
N PRO A 177 1.57 15.57 11.62
CA PRO A 177 1.64 16.09 10.26
C PRO A 177 2.89 16.94 10.04
N GLY A 178 3.50 16.82 8.87
CA GLY A 178 4.76 17.47 8.50
C GLY A 178 6.02 16.78 9.01
N THR A 179 5.91 15.77 9.88
CA THR A 179 7.06 15.01 10.40
C THR A 179 6.95 13.52 10.06
N TRP A 180 8.10 12.84 10.00
CA TRP A 180 8.12 11.40 9.78
C TRP A 180 7.66 10.65 11.03
N GLU A 181 6.74 9.71 10.84
CA GLU A 181 6.25 8.84 11.89
C GLU A 181 5.94 7.44 11.38
N THR A 182 5.88 6.48 12.29
CA THR A 182 5.43 5.13 11.98
C THR A 182 4.07 4.91 12.60
N VAL A 183 3.07 4.68 11.76
CA VAL A 183 1.70 4.37 12.19
C VAL A 183 1.53 2.85 12.19
N TYR A 184 1.02 2.31 13.29
CA TYR A 184 0.71 0.89 13.43
C TYR A 184 -0.80 0.70 13.49
N ILE A 185 -1.33 -0.16 12.63
CA ILE A 185 -2.77 -0.44 12.50
C ILE A 185 -2.97 -1.94 12.73
N PRO A 186 -3.72 -2.36 13.76
CA PRO A 186 -4.08 -3.76 13.91
C PRO A 186 -4.83 -4.28 12.69
N PHE A 187 -4.50 -5.47 12.19
CA PHE A 187 -5.24 -6.04 11.04
C PHE A 187 -6.75 -6.20 11.33
N SER A 188 -7.10 -6.45 12.60
CA SER A 188 -8.50 -6.54 13.07
C SER A 188 -9.26 -5.22 13.02
N ALA A 189 -8.58 -4.08 12.87
CA ALA A 189 -9.22 -2.77 12.81
C ALA A 189 -9.73 -2.42 11.40
N PHE A 190 -9.32 -3.14 10.35
CA PHE A 190 -9.75 -2.86 8.99
C PHE A 190 -11.20 -3.29 8.77
N ALA A 191 -12.02 -2.38 8.27
CA ALA A 191 -13.41 -2.65 7.92
C ALA A 191 -13.54 -3.04 6.45
N ARG A 192 -14.36 -4.04 6.15
CA ARG A 192 -14.64 -4.45 4.77
C ARG A 192 -15.61 -3.48 4.12
N THR A 193 -15.23 -3.02 2.94
CA THR A 193 -15.99 -2.12 2.08
C THR A 193 -16.09 -2.66 0.65
N ASN A 194 -17.08 -2.17 -0.07
CA ASN A 194 -17.30 -2.43 -1.49
C ASN A 194 -17.71 -1.12 -2.16
N TYR A 195 -16.99 -0.69 -3.19
CA TYR A 195 -17.12 0.65 -3.79
C TYR A 195 -17.12 1.80 -2.75
N GLY A 196 -16.39 1.64 -1.64
CA GLY A 196 -16.30 2.64 -0.56
C GLY A 196 -17.49 2.65 0.41
N PHE A 197 -18.43 1.70 0.29
CA PHE A 197 -19.51 1.50 1.25
C PHE A 197 -19.20 0.33 2.17
N ILE A 198 -19.46 0.47 3.46
CA ILE A 198 -19.30 -0.63 4.44
C ILE A 198 -20.29 -1.73 4.12
N VAL A 199 -19.82 -2.99 4.03
CA VAL A 199 -20.66 -4.14 3.64
C VAL A 199 -20.80 -5.14 4.77
N GLU A 200 -22.04 -5.34 5.23
CA GLU A 200 -22.40 -6.45 6.12
C GLU A 200 -22.66 -7.74 5.32
N PRO A 201 -22.32 -8.93 5.85
CA PRO A 201 -21.68 -9.17 7.16
C PRO A 201 -20.18 -8.86 7.13
N GLN A 202 -19.64 -8.15 8.12
CA GLN A 202 -18.19 -7.98 8.25
C GLN A 202 -17.51 -9.35 8.42
N ARG A 203 -16.96 -9.90 7.33
CA ARG A 203 -16.11 -11.08 7.37
C ARG A 203 -14.68 -10.63 7.65
N GLU A 204 -13.95 -11.41 8.43
CA GLU A 204 -12.53 -11.16 8.62
C GLU A 204 -11.79 -11.23 7.27
N MET A 205 -10.79 -10.35 7.14
CA MET A 205 -9.86 -10.35 6.02
C MET A 205 -9.14 -11.69 5.93
N LEU A 206 -9.05 -12.26 4.72
CA LEU A 206 -8.26 -13.48 4.49
C LEU A 206 -6.76 -13.15 4.50
N ARG A 207 -6.19 -13.09 5.71
CA ARG A 207 -4.81 -12.65 5.98
C ARG A 207 -3.74 -13.53 5.32
N GLN A 208 -4.06 -14.77 4.97
CA GLN A 208 -3.14 -15.68 4.28
C GLN A 208 -2.95 -15.33 2.80
N LYS A 209 -3.85 -14.52 2.23
CA LYS A 209 -3.92 -14.25 0.79
C LYS A 209 -4.11 -12.76 0.49
N VAL A 210 -3.28 -11.92 1.08
CA VAL A 210 -3.25 -10.49 0.76
C VAL A 210 -2.61 -10.29 -0.61
N THR A 211 -3.26 -9.55 -1.50
CA THR A 211 -2.85 -9.39 -2.91
C THR A 211 -2.40 -7.97 -3.24
N SER A 212 -2.83 -6.97 -2.46
CA SER A 212 -2.46 -5.57 -2.68
C SER A 212 -2.57 -4.75 -1.40
N VAL A 213 -1.69 -3.77 -1.25
CA VAL A 213 -1.80 -2.70 -0.24
C VAL A 213 -1.67 -1.34 -0.92
N GLY A 214 -2.31 -0.31 -0.37
CA GLY A 214 -2.26 1.02 -0.95
C GLY A 214 -2.77 2.10 -0.02
N ILE A 215 -2.61 3.36 -0.45
CA ILE A 215 -3.12 4.53 0.24
C ILE A 215 -4.03 5.29 -0.72
N GLY A 216 -5.16 5.78 -0.20
CA GLY A 216 -6.07 6.62 -0.96
C GLY A 216 -6.61 7.78 -0.14
N LEU A 217 -7.08 8.80 -0.83
CA LEU A 217 -7.76 9.96 -0.30
C LEU A 217 -9.09 10.11 -1.03
N ALA A 218 -10.16 10.25 -0.26
CA ALA A 218 -11.54 10.43 -0.74
C ALA A 218 -12.30 11.39 0.18
N ASP A 219 -11.60 12.42 0.68
CA ASP A 219 -12.13 13.39 1.63
C ASP A 219 -13.06 14.44 0.98
N ARG A 220 -13.10 14.50 -0.36
CA ARG A 220 -13.87 15.46 -1.16
C ARG A 220 -13.52 16.91 -0.87
N ILE A 221 -12.32 17.18 -0.39
CA ILE A 221 -11.82 18.53 -0.21
C ILE A 221 -10.98 18.85 -1.45
N PRO A 222 -11.42 19.76 -2.34
CA PRO A 222 -10.64 20.14 -3.50
C PRO A 222 -9.30 20.75 -3.13
N GLY A 223 -8.33 20.65 -4.04
CA GLY A 223 -7.01 21.24 -3.88
C GLY A 223 -5.90 20.21 -3.69
N PRO A 224 -4.67 20.67 -3.37
CA PRO A 224 -3.50 19.83 -3.36
C PRO A 224 -3.52 18.80 -2.22
N PHE A 225 -2.80 17.71 -2.40
CA PHE A 225 -2.50 16.77 -1.32
C PHE A 225 -1.08 16.22 -1.51
N GLU A 226 -0.44 15.84 -0.41
CA GLU A 226 0.88 15.22 -0.38
C GLU A 226 1.04 14.30 0.84
N ILE A 227 1.48 13.07 0.59
CA ILE A 227 1.97 12.16 1.63
C ILE A 227 3.23 11.47 1.14
N CYS A 228 4.28 11.49 1.96
CA CYS A 228 5.49 10.73 1.72
C CYS A 228 5.37 9.36 2.40
N ILE A 229 5.83 8.30 1.73
CA ILE A 229 5.81 6.92 2.20
C ILE A 229 7.19 6.31 2.00
N ALA A 230 7.83 5.86 3.07
CA ALA A 230 9.04 5.05 2.97
C ALA A 230 8.67 3.58 2.78
N ASP A 231 7.85 3.04 3.70
CA ASP A 231 7.61 1.61 3.81
C ASP A 231 6.19 1.28 4.25
N ILE A 232 5.72 0.11 3.83
CA ILE A 232 4.56 -0.59 4.40
C ILE A 232 4.95 -2.04 4.67
N TYR A 233 4.77 -2.51 5.90
CA TYR A 233 5.16 -3.87 6.32
C TYR A 233 4.27 -4.44 7.42
N ALA A 234 4.22 -5.77 7.55
CA ALA A 234 3.54 -6.44 8.65
C ALA A 234 4.51 -6.70 9.82
N THR A 235 4.05 -6.53 11.06
CA THR A 235 4.88 -6.67 12.27
C THR A 235 4.07 -7.11 13.50
N ASN A 236 4.76 -7.73 14.47
CA ASN A 236 4.24 -8.08 15.80
C ASN A 236 4.69 -7.14 16.92
N ARG A 237 5.52 -6.13 16.59
CA ARG A 237 6.07 -5.19 17.56
C ARG A 237 5.58 -3.78 17.24
N PRO A 238 4.36 -3.38 17.65
CA PRO A 238 3.99 -1.98 17.61
C PRO A 238 4.94 -1.20 18.54
N TRP A 239 5.39 -0.02 18.10
CA TRP A 239 6.23 0.84 18.92
C TRP A 239 5.51 1.14 20.25
N ARG A 240 6.09 0.68 21.37
CA ARG A 240 5.66 1.09 22.70
C ARG A 240 6.39 2.37 23.04
N SER A 241 5.66 3.47 23.20
CA SER A 241 6.18 4.64 23.92
C SER A 241 6.67 4.15 25.28
N ARG A 242 7.98 4.26 25.53
CA ARG A 242 8.48 4.28 26.90
C ARG A 242 8.05 5.57 27.58
#